data_AF-A0A1Q6QVD9-F1
#
_entry.id   AF-A0A1Q6QVD9-F1
#
_cell.length_a   1.000
_cell.length_b   1.000
_cell.length_c   1.000
_cell.angle_alpha   90.00
_cell.angle_beta   90.00
_cell.angle_gamma   90.00
#
_symmetry.space_group_name_H-M   'P 1'
#
loop_
_entity.id
_entity.type
_entity.pdbx_description
1 polymer ?
#
loop_
_entity_poly.entity_id
_entity_poly.type
_entity_poly.pdbx_seq_one_letter_code
_entity_poly.pdbx_strand_id
1 'polypeptide(L)'
;MLGLENWIPIYITGQISPFYFKDNINNIFEHLTYVSGVAALNGECIKGFHDNGKYSLTNNSKELDYYMEKAQLLLKKANSLMDIYTSDNYNYFYTFLKKDMETHGNRKRYLSSLPLFTMSNSLLIKILKRNNIDNIIKYKHMEEKNIKIILVKNTINDYIYVYNKNNIINLSLENIFLDKCISYTYDEYLEHLSLTKDFAKKNNNYNINYQTDYIFTNISINILINKYVILSKNSNPNIHFVIRHSKLVTAIENFTPLVKD
;
A
#
# COMPACT_ATOMS: atom_id res chain seq x y z
N MET A 1 5.51 -7.12 -9.21
CA MET A 1 4.37 -6.84 -8.31
C MET A 1 3.91 -8.11 -7.57
N LEU A 2 3.88 -9.29 -8.20
CA LEU A 2 3.72 -10.60 -7.54
C LEU A 2 4.59 -10.81 -6.29
N GLY A 3 5.85 -10.35 -6.31
CA GLY A 3 6.70 -10.37 -5.12
C GLY A 3 6.07 -9.66 -3.93
N LEU A 4 5.52 -8.46 -4.12
CA LEU A 4 4.85 -7.69 -3.06
C LEU A 4 3.66 -8.47 -2.48
N GLU A 5 2.83 -9.09 -3.32
CA GLU A 5 1.71 -9.90 -2.85
C GLU A 5 2.14 -11.10 -1.99
N ASN A 6 3.25 -11.75 -2.34
CA ASN A 6 3.78 -12.85 -1.54
C ASN A 6 4.36 -12.39 -0.18
N TRP A 7 4.83 -11.14 -0.09
CA TRP A 7 5.35 -10.58 1.17
C TRP A 7 4.27 -9.94 2.04
N ILE A 8 3.12 -9.53 1.47
CA ILE A 8 2.01 -8.92 2.23
C ILE A 8 1.57 -9.81 3.42
N PRO A 9 1.30 -11.12 3.27
CA PRO A 9 0.94 -12.00 4.38
C PRO A 9 1.96 -11.99 5.53
N ILE A 10 3.24 -11.87 5.18
CA ILE A 10 4.33 -11.86 6.15
C ILE A 10 4.34 -10.53 6.92
N TYR A 11 4.21 -9.40 6.23
CA TYR A 11 4.15 -8.09 6.88
C TYR A 11 2.89 -7.90 7.74
N ILE A 12 1.77 -8.54 7.36
CA ILE A 12 0.51 -8.53 8.13
C ILE A 12 0.71 -9.04 9.56
N THR A 13 1.68 -9.93 9.80
CA THR A 13 1.97 -10.44 11.15
C THR A 13 2.42 -9.33 12.12
N GLY A 14 2.88 -8.19 11.62
CA GLY A 14 3.52 -7.14 12.42
C GLY A 14 4.90 -7.53 12.97
N GLN A 15 5.37 -8.75 12.71
CA GLN A 15 6.65 -9.26 13.24
C GLN A 15 7.83 -8.88 12.37
N ILE A 16 7.59 -8.34 11.17
CA ILE A 16 8.63 -8.04 10.18
C ILE A 16 8.55 -6.58 9.77
N SER A 17 9.69 -5.91 9.84
CA SER A 17 9.88 -4.52 9.43
C SER A 17 11.06 -4.44 8.46
N PRO A 18 10.88 -3.88 7.25
CA PRO A 18 11.94 -3.86 6.25
C PRO A 18 12.77 -2.58 6.33
N PHE A 19 14.09 -2.73 6.17
CA PHE A 19 15.05 -1.63 6.26
C PHE A 19 16.06 -1.67 5.11
N TYR A 20 16.71 -0.54 4.83
CA TYR A 20 17.78 -0.44 3.85
C TYR A 20 18.87 0.55 4.26
N PHE A 21 20.08 0.38 3.70
CA PHE A 21 21.16 1.35 3.81
C PHE A 21 21.23 2.21 2.54
N LYS A 22 21.12 3.53 2.68
CA LYS A 22 21.08 4.47 1.54
C LYS A 22 22.42 4.56 0.81
N ASP A 23 23.52 4.55 1.57
CA ASP A 23 24.87 4.82 1.07
C ASP A 23 25.81 3.62 1.29
N ASN A 24 25.34 2.39 1.01
CA ASN A 24 26.20 1.22 1.11
C ASN A 24 27.14 1.13 -0.11
N ILE A 25 28.34 1.68 0.02
CA ILE A 25 29.39 1.68 -1.01
C ILE A 25 30.17 0.34 -1.00
N ASN A 26 29.91 -0.55 -0.04
CA ASN A 26 30.60 -1.83 0.03
C ASN A 26 30.15 -2.77 -1.11
N ASN A 27 30.96 -2.78 -2.17
CA ASN A 27 30.72 -3.57 -3.38
C ASN A 27 31.60 -4.82 -3.47
N ILE A 28 32.49 -5.04 -2.49
CA ILE A 28 33.47 -6.13 -2.50
C ILE A 28 33.05 -7.23 -1.52
N PHE A 29 32.68 -6.86 -0.30
CA PHE A 29 32.29 -7.81 0.74
C PHE A 29 30.79 -7.86 0.92
N GLU A 30 30.27 -9.07 1.11
CA GLU A 30 28.90 -9.32 1.53
C GLU A 30 28.90 -9.97 2.91
N HIS A 31 27.97 -9.54 3.76
CA HIS A 31 27.85 -10.04 5.12
C HIS A 31 26.43 -10.52 5.37
N LEU A 32 26.31 -11.65 6.06
CA LEU A 32 25.07 -12.22 6.54
C LEU A 32 25.04 -12.10 8.07
N THR A 33 23.93 -11.63 8.62
CA THR A 33 23.71 -11.65 10.07
C THR A 33 22.24 -11.91 10.34
N TYR A 34 21.93 -13.15 10.72
CA TYR A 34 20.64 -13.54 11.28
C TYR A 34 20.84 -13.85 12.75
N VAL A 35 20.02 -13.24 13.60
CA VAL A 35 20.12 -13.42 15.05
C VAL A 35 18.74 -13.58 15.65
N SER A 36 18.66 -14.45 16.65
CA SER A 36 17.47 -14.72 17.46
C SER A 36 17.86 -14.70 18.93
N GLY A 37 16.90 -14.93 19.84
CA GLY A 37 17.20 -15.06 21.27
C GLY A 37 17.95 -16.35 21.67
N VAL A 38 18.18 -17.29 20.75
CA VAL A 38 18.77 -18.62 21.07
C VAL A 38 19.95 -19.02 20.20
N ALA A 39 20.08 -18.41 19.01
CA ALA A 39 21.16 -18.71 18.07
C ALA A 39 21.41 -17.53 17.13
N ALA A 40 22.63 -17.47 16.60
CA ALA A 40 23.04 -16.55 15.56
C ALA A 40 23.67 -17.30 14.38
N LEU A 41 23.26 -16.94 13.16
CA LEU A 41 23.90 -17.35 11.90
C LEU A 41 24.57 -16.12 11.31
N ASN A 42 25.89 -16.16 11.19
CA ASN A 42 26.69 -15.10 10.58
C ASN A 42 27.50 -15.67 9.42
N GLY A 43 27.78 -14.83 8.44
CA GLY A 43 28.74 -15.20 7.40
C GLY A 43 29.27 -14.00 6.62
N GLU A 44 30.30 -14.28 5.83
CA GLU A 44 30.91 -13.32 4.94
C GLU A 44 31.43 -14.00 3.67
N CYS A 45 31.37 -13.27 2.56
CA CYS A 45 31.94 -13.70 1.29
C CYS A 45 32.39 -12.51 0.44
N ILE A 46 33.15 -12.80 -0.61
CA ILE A 46 33.38 -11.86 -1.70
C ILE A 46 32.15 -11.89 -2.60
N LYS A 47 31.68 -10.71 -3.01
CA LYS A 47 30.49 -10.56 -3.86
C LYS A 47 30.57 -11.44 -5.10
N GLY A 48 29.56 -12.30 -5.30
CA GLY A 48 29.49 -13.25 -6.42
C GLY A 48 30.19 -14.59 -6.19
N PHE A 49 30.87 -14.78 -5.06
CA PHE A 49 31.54 -16.03 -4.67
C PHE A 49 30.94 -16.60 -3.37
N HIS A 50 29.61 -16.68 -3.32
CA HIS A 50 28.87 -17.12 -2.13
C HIS A 50 29.27 -18.53 -1.66
N ASP A 51 29.58 -19.44 -2.60
CA ASP A 51 30.00 -20.82 -2.32
C ASP A 51 31.38 -20.90 -1.64
N ASN A 52 32.19 -19.85 -1.78
CA ASN A 52 33.48 -19.70 -1.11
C ASN A 52 33.40 -18.88 0.18
N GLY A 53 32.19 -18.55 0.62
CA GLY A 53 31.94 -17.81 1.86
C GLY A 53 32.21 -18.64 3.12
N LYS A 54 32.45 -17.95 4.23
CA LYS A 54 32.51 -18.56 5.56
C LYS A 54 31.20 -18.29 6.29
N TYR A 55 30.52 -19.34 6.72
CA TYR A 55 29.26 -19.26 7.46
C TYR A 55 29.36 -20.07 8.74
N SER A 56 28.86 -19.50 9.84
CA SER A 56 28.91 -20.12 11.16
C SER A 56 27.58 -19.95 11.88
N LEU A 57 27.04 -21.05 12.38
CA LEU A 57 25.92 -21.07 13.32
C LEU A 57 26.47 -21.24 14.73
N THR A 58 26.01 -20.40 15.66
CA THR A 58 26.44 -20.43 17.06
C THR A 58 25.26 -20.30 18.01
N ASN A 59 25.33 -20.99 19.13
CA ASN A 59 24.47 -20.86 20.30
C ASN A 59 25.28 -20.46 21.56
N ASN A 60 26.55 -20.09 21.40
CA ASN A 60 27.39 -19.62 22.50
C ASN A 60 26.84 -18.27 23.00
N SER A 61 26.62 -18.15 24.31
CA SER A 61 25.99 -16.95 24.89
C SER A 61 26.75 -15.66 24.62
N LYS A 62 28.09 -15.67 24.68
CA LYS A 62 28.90 -14.47 24.43
C LYS A 62 28.84 -14.02 22.97
N GLU A 63 28.86 -14.97 22.04
CA GLU A 63 28.72 -14.66 20.62
C GLU A 63 27.30 -14.21 20.29
N LEU A 64 26.30 -14.80 20.93
CA LEU A 64 24.90 -14.39 20.78
C LEU A 64 24.68 -12.94 21.20
N ASP A 65 25.22 -12.55 22.37
CA ASP A 65 25.18 -11.17 22.85
C ASP A 65 25.80 -10.19 21.84
N TYR A 66 26.97 -10.55 21.29
CA TYR A 66 27.64 -9.75 20.26
C TYR A 66 26.79 -9.59 18.99
N TYR A 67 26.22 -10.68 18.45
CA TYR A 67 25.41 -10.60 17.23
C TYR A 67 24.08 -9.88 17.44
N MET A 68 23.49 -9.98 18.64
CA MET A 68 22.32 -9.20 19.03
C MET A 68 22.64 -7.71 19.03
N GLU A 69 23.77 -7.30 19.64
CA GLU A 69 24.23 -5.90 19.62
C GLU A 69 24.53 -5.42 18.20
N LYS A 70 25.26 -6.22 17.41
CA LYS A 70 25.57 -5.93 16.00
C LYS A 70 24.30 -5.67 15.19
N ALA A 71 23.29 -6.53 15.32
CA ALA A 71 22.01 -6.35 14.61
C ALA A 71 21.29 -5.06 15.03
N GLN A 72 21.27 -4.73 16.32
CA GLN A 72 20.69 -3.47 16.80
C GLN A 72 21.43 -2.24 16.26
N LEU A 73 22.77 -2.28 16.22
CA LEU A 73 23.59 -1.21 15.66
C LEU A 73 23.34 -1.03 14.15
N LEU A 74 23.18 -2.13 13.41
CA LEU A 74 22.80 -2.11 11.99
C LEU A 74 21.44 -1.44 11.80
N LEU A 75 20.43 -1.82 12.59
CA LEU A 75 19.10 -1.21 12.53
C LEU A 75 19.13 0.29 12.85
N LYS A 76 19.93 0.73 13.82
CA LYS A 76 20.12 2.17 14.14
C LYS A 76 20.72 2.98 12.99
N LYS A 77 21.47 2.34 12.09
CA LYS A 77 22.07 2.98 10.90
C LYS A 77 21.20 2.84 9.65
N ALA A 78 20.23 1.94 9.67
CA ALA A 78 19.37 1.69 8.53
C ALA A 78 18.22 2.71 8.45
N ASN A 79 17.62 2.80 7.27
CA ASN A 79 16.44 3.61 7.01
C ASN A 79 15.24 2.67 6.84
N SER A 80 14.07 3.07 7.32
CA SER A 80 12.83 2.35 7.06
C SER A 80 12.58 2.27 5.56
N LEU A 81 12.36 1.08 5.03
CA LEU A 81 12.06 0.88 3.60
C LEU A 81 10.61 1.29 3.29
N MET A 82 9.69 1.00 4.22
CA MET A 82 8.29 1.35 4.14
C MET A 82 7.68 1.48 5.54
N ASP A 83 6.70 2.37 5.70
CA ASP A 83 5.87 2.39 6.90
C ASP A 83 4.68 1.45 6.71
N ILE A 84 4.31 0.72 7.76
CA ILE A 84 3.22 -0.25 7.75
C ILE A 84 2.13 0.23 8.69
N TYR A 85 0.90 0.35 8.18
CA TYR A 85 -0.24 0.80 8.94
C TYR A 85 -1.34 -0.25 9.00
N THR A 86 -1.84 -0.50 10.21
CA THR A 86 -2.96 -1.39 10.54
C THR A 86 -4.00 -0.62 11.36
N SER A 87 -5.10 -1.26 11.72
CA SER A 87 -6.10 -0.69 12.63
C SER A 87 -5.47 -0.23 13.96
N ASP A 88 -4.47 -0.96 14.47
CA ASP A 88 -3.79 -0.67 15.74
C ASP A 88 -3.07 0.68 15.75
N ASN A 89 -2.64 1.18 14.58
CA ASN A 89 -1.88 2.42 14.46
C ASN A 89 -2.58 3.45 13.54
N TYR A 90 -3.91 3.35 13.41
CA TYR A 90 -4.77 4.22 12.60
C TYR A 90 -4.46 5.72 12.74
N ASN A 91 -4.23 6.22 13.95
CA ASN A 91 -3.97 7.65 14.18
C ASN A 91 -2.72 8.16 13.44
N TYR A 92 -1.68 7.32 13.31
CA TYR A 92 -0.48 7.67 12.55
C TYR A 92 -0.78 7.70 11.04
N PHE A 93 -1.55 6.72 10.55
CA PHE A 93 -1.98 6.71 9.16
C PHE A 93 -2.85 7.92 8.81
N TYR A 94 -3.81 8.26 9.68
CA TYR A 94 -4.67 9.43 9.51
C TYR A 94 -3.87 10.73 9.47
N THR A 95 -2.85 10.85 10.34
CA THR A 95 -1.93 12.00 10.32
C THR A 95 -1.13 12.06 9.02
N PHE A 96 -0.67 10.91 8.52
CA PHE A 96 -0.02 10.81 7.22
C PHE A 96 -0.94 11.26 6.08
N LEU A 97 -2.21 10.82 6.05
CA LEU A 97 -3.18 11.22 5.02
C LEU A 97 -3.49 12.72 5.03
N LYS A 98 -3.53 13.36 6.21
CA LYS A 98 -3.66 14.83 6.30
C LYS A 98 -2.48 15.54 5.63
N LYS A 99 -1.26 15.05 5.87
CA LYS A 99 -0.06 15.59 5.23
C LYS A 99 -0.03 15.30 3.73
N ASP A 100 -0.48 14.11 3.30
CA ASP A 100 -0.61 13.77 1.87
C ASP A 100 -1.48 14.80 1.15
N MET A 101 -2.65 15.10 1.69
CA MET A 101 -3.61 16.04 1.11
C MET A 101 -2.97 17.41 0.81
N GLU A 102 -2.12 17.91 1.70
CA GLU A 102 -1.42 19.20 1.56
C GLU A 102 -0.18 19.11 0.66
N THR A 103 0.31 17.90 0.39
CA THR A 103 1.52 17.69 -0.39
C THR A 103 1.24 17.89 -1.87
N HIS A 104 1.96 18.85 -2.47
CA HIS A 104 1.91 19.11 -3.90
C HIS A 104 2.49 17.95 -4.72
N GLY A 105 1.82 17.59 -5.80
CA GLY A 105 2.20 16.51 -6.71
C GLY A 105 0.99 15.88 -7.38
N ASN A 106 1.16 15.54 -8.66
CA ASN A 106 0.15 14.79 -9.41
C ASN A 106 0.06 13.36 -8.87
N ARG A 107 -1.15 12.82 -8.91
CA ARG A 107 -1.47 11.49 -8.39
C ARG A 107 -1.83 10.54 -9.53
N LYS A 108 -1.33 9.32 -9.42
CA LYS A 108 -1.67 8.19 -10.28
C LYS A 108 -2.17 7.07 -9.40
N ARG A 109 -3.41 6.62 -9.58
CA ARG A 109 -4.04 5.63 -8.69
C ARG A 109 -4.58 4.46 -9.49
N TYR A 110 -4.26 3.25 -9.07
CA TYR A 110 -4.88 2.03 -9.55
C TYR A 110 -5.85 1.57 -8.47
N LEU A 111 -7.13 1.57 -8.77
CA LEU A 111 -8.16 1.34 -7.76
C LEU A 111 -8.78 -0.04 -7.92
N SER A 112 -8.92 -0.76 -6.81
CA SER A 112 -9.63 -2.04 -6.76
C SER A 112 -11.16 -1.87 -6.74
N SER A 113 -11.66 -0.64 -6.64
CA SER A 113 -13.08 -0.31 -6.67
C SER A 113 -13.27 1.18 -6.97
N LEU A 114 -14.51 1.62 -7.15
CA LEU A 114 -14.82 3.01 -7.44
C LEU A 114 -14.63 3.90 -6.21
N PRO A 115 -14.10 5.12 -6.38
CA PRO A 115 -13.82 6.02 -5.27
C PRO A 115 -15.11 6.56 -4.62
N LEU A 116 -15.21 6.40 -3.30
CA LEU A 116 -16.42 6.70 -2.53
C LEU A 116 -16.88 8.17 -2.65
N PHE A 117 -15.94 9.12 -2.78
CA PHE A 117 -16.25 10.55 -2.90
C PHE A 117 -17.03 10.90 -4.18
N THR A 118 -17.09 10.01 -5.17
CA THR A 118 -17.89 10.22 -6.39
C THR A 118 -19.34 9.73 -6.26
N MET A 119 -19.65 8.97 -5.21
CA MET A 119 -20.99 8.43 -4.96
C MET A 119 -21.97 9.53 -4.54
N SER A 120 -23.26 9.36 -4.83
CA SER A 120 -24.31 10.20 -4.26
C SER A 120 -24.59 9.79 -2.81
N ASN A 121 -25.09 10.72 -1.98
CA ASN A 121 -25.48 10.40 -0.61
C ASN A 121 -26.65 9.40 -0.58
N SER A 122 -27.61 9.54 -1.50
CA SER A 122 -28.77 8.66 -1.60
C SER A 122 -28.37 7.22 -1.91
N LEU A 123 -27.47 7.02 -2.87
CA LEU A 123 -26.95 5.70 -3.23
C LEU A 123 -26.17 5.07 -2.06
N LEU A 124 -25.30 5.85 -1.40
CA LEU A 124 -24.57 5.35 -0.24
C LEU A 124 -25.54 4.91 0.87
N ILE A 125 -26.52 5.73 1.24
CA ILE A 125 -27.52 5.40 2.27
C ILE A 125 -28.27 4.10 1.92
N LYS A 126 -28.65 3.92 0.65
CA LYS A 126 -29.31 2.70 0.17
C LYS A 126 -28.42 1.46 0.37
N ILE A 127 -27.16 1.53 -0.04
CA ILE A 127 -26.18 0.43 0.11
C ILE A 127 -25.95 0.12 1.59
N LEU A 128 -25.78 1.14 2.43
CA LEU A 128 -25.52 1.01 3.86
C LEU A 128 -26.68 0.33 4.60
N LYS A 129 -27.93 0.76 4.33
CA LYS A 129 -29.13 0.14 4.91
C LYS A 129 -29.24 -1.34 4.55
N ARG A 130 -28.98 -1.71 3.30
CA ARG A 130 -28.98 -3.12 2.85
C ARG A 130 -27.92 -3.96 3.57
N ASN A 131 -26.79 -3.37 3.92
CA ASN A 131 -25.66 -4.05 4.57
C ASN A 131 -25.69 -3.97 6.12
N ASN A 132 -26.70 -3.33 6.72
CA ASN A 132 -26.83 -3.09 8.16
C ASN A 132 -25.59 -2.40 8.77
N ILE A 133 -25.12 -1.32 8.14
CA ILE A 133 -23.98 -0.53 8.62
C ILE A 133 -24.35 0.95 8.64
N ASP A 134 -24.08 1.62 9.75
CA ASP A 134 -24.25 3.07 9.90
C ASP A 134 -22.88 3.80 9.84
N ASN A 135 -22.90 5.13 9.79
CA ASN A 135 -21.75 6.03 10.03
C ASN A 135 -20.64 6.16 8.97
N ILE A 136 -20.85 5.77 7.69
CA ILE A 136 -19.83 6.00 6.63
C ILE A 136 -19.98 7.35 5.92
N ILE A 137 -21.15 7.99 6.00
CA ILE A 137 -21.44 9.27 5.33
C ILE A 137 -20.47 10.38 5.76
N LYS A 138 -20.12 10.43 7.06
CA LYS A 138 -19.15 11.41 7.57
C LYS A 138 -17.78 11.24 6.93
N TYR A 139 -17.34 9.99 6.74
CA TYR A 139 -16.09 9.68 6.07
C TYR A 139 -16.14 10.08 4.59
N LYS A 140 -17.21 9.75 3.86
CA LYS A 140 -17.43 10.20 2.47
C LYS A 140 -17.28 11.72 2.32
N HIS A 141 -17.93 12.50 3.19
CA HIS A 141 -17.85 13.96 3.14
C HIS A 141 -16.46 14.50 3.45
N MET A 142 -15.73 13.84 4.35
CA MET A 142 -14.32 14.15 4.59
C MET A 142 -13.48 13.88 3.32
N GLU A 143 -13.68 12.75 2.66
CA GLU A 143 -12.98 12.44 1.40
C GLU A 143 -13.30 13.45 0.28
N GLU A 144 -14.57 13.82 0.10
CA GLU A 144 -14.97 14.86 -0.86
C GLU A 144 -14.22 16.17 -0.63
N LYS A 145 -14.10 16.60 0.64
CA LYS A 145 -13.36 17.81 1.00
C LYS A 145 -11.86 17.66 0.68
N ASN A 146 -11.27 16.53 1.03
CA ASN A 146 -9.84 16.28 0.81
C ASN A 146 -9.52 16.26 -0.69
N ILE A 147 -10.35 15.59 -1.50
CA ILE A 147 -10.17 15.52 -2.95
C ILE A 147 -10.32 16.89 -3.60
N LYS A 148 -11.30 17.70 -3.16
CA LYS A 148 -11.42 19.08 -3.63
C LYS A 148 -10.14 19.89 -3.36
N ILE A 149 -9.57 19.78 -2.16
CA ILE A 149 -8.30 20.46 -1.82
C ILE A 149 -7.17 20.02 -2.75
N ILE A 150 -7.05 18.71 -3.00
CA ILE A 150 -6.03 18.16 -3.90
C ILE A 150 -6.20 18.69 -5.33
N LEU A 151 -7.43 18.66 -5.85
CA LEU A 151 -7.75 19.02 -7.23
C LEU A 151 -7.59 20.52 -7.54
N VAL A 152 -7.50 21.39 -6.52
CA VAL A 152 -7.21 22.82 -6.74
C VAL A 152 -5.80 23.02 -7.32
N LYS A 153 -4.83 22.18 -6.94
CA LYS A 153 -3.40 22.38 -7.28
C LYS A 153 -2.76 21.22 -8.03
N ASN A 154 -3.45 20.09 -8.14
CA ASN A 154 -2.87 18.85 -8.65
C ASN A 154 -3.88 18.12 -9.53
N THR A 155 -3.37 17.21 -10.36
CA THR A 155 -4.20 16.26 -11.10
C THR A 155 -4.26 14.92 -10.40
N ILE A 156 -5.39 14.23 -10.54
CA ILE A 156 -5.59 12.85 -10.13
C ILE A 156 -5.94 12.04 -11.37
N ASN A 157 -5.17 10.99 -11.65
CA ASN A 157 -5.43 10.04 -12.71
C ASN A 157 -5.76 8.68 -12.10
N ASP A 158 -7.04 8.34 -12.11
CA ASP A 158 -7.54 7.06 -11.63
C ASP A 158 -7.57 6.07 -12.78
N TYR A 159 -7.09 4.87 -12.51
CA TYR A 159 -7.13 3.70 -13.36
C TYR A 159 -8.09 2.72 -12.71
N ILE A 160 -9.20 2.45 -13.39
CA ILE A 160 -10.30 1.62 -12.88
C ILE A 160 -10.56 0.46 -13.84
N TYR A 161 -10.94 -0.68 -13.28
CA TYR A 161 -11.47 -1.81 -14.04
C TYR A 161 -13.01 -1.77 -14.06
N VAL A 162 -13.62 -2.07 -15.21
CA VAL A 162 -15.08 -2.16 -15.32
C VAL A 162 -15.50 -3.61 -15.11
N TYR A 163 -16.12 -3.86 -13.97
CA TYR A 163 -16.52 -5.20 -13.54
C TYR A 163 -17.78 -5.67 -14.26
N ASN A 164 -17.89 -7.00 -14.44
CA ASN A 164 -19.10 -7.63 -14.93
C ASN A 164 -20.01 -8.06 -13.76
N LYS A 165 -21.23 -8.50 -14.08
CA LYS A 165 -22.25 -8.88 -13.09
C LYS A 165 -21.84 -10.07 -12.18
N ASN A 166 -20.91 -10.89 -12.63
CA ASN A 166 -20.48 -12.08 -11.89
C ASN A 166 -19.41 -11.76 -10.83
N ASN A 167 -18.86 -10.54 -10.84
CA ASN A 167 -17.87 -10.13 -9.85
C ASN A 167 -18.53 -9.68 -8.55
N ILE A 168 -17.93 -10.05 -7.42
CA ILE A 168 -18.24 -9.43 -6.13
C ILE A 168 -17.46 -8.13 -6.04
N ILE A 169 -18.17 -7.01 -5.94
CA ILE A 169 -17.59 -5.67 -5.91
C ILE A 169 -17.91 -5.06 -4.54
N ASN A 170 -16.90 -4.51 -3.88
CA ASN A 170 -17.05 -3.89 -2.56
C ASN A 170 -16.75 -2.38 -2.62
N LEU A 171 -17.33 -1.60 -1.70
CA LEU A 171 -16.98 -0.19 -1.52
C LEU A 171 -15.47 -0.06 -1.19
N SER A 172 -14.82 0.96 -1.75
CA SER A 172 -13.47 1.38 -1.34
C SER A 172 -13.56 2.09 0.02
N LEU A 173 -13.21 1.35 1.09
CA LEU A 173 -13.28 1.77 2.50
C LEU A 173 -11.99 1.45 3.25
N GLU A 174 -10.89 1.26 2.52
CA GLU A 174 -9.64 0.81 3.10
C GLU A 174 -9.10 1.79 4.15
N ASN A 175 -9.23 3.10 3.96
CA ASN A 175 -8.61 4.08 4.86
C ASN A 175 -9.31 4.23 6.21
N ILE A 176 -10.44 3.55 6.46
CA ILE A 176 -11.13 3.54 7.76
C ILE A 176 -10.97 2.23 8.52
N PHE A 177 -10.19 1.27 8.01
CA PHE A 177 -9.96 -0.04 8.63
C PHE A 177 -11.25 -0.74 9.08
N LEU A 178 -12.28 -0.71 8.22
CA LEU A 178 -13.53 -1.39 8.52
C LEU A 178 -13.34 -2.91 8.43
N ASP A 179 -13.66 -3.64 9.50
CA ASP A 179 -13.51 -5.10 9.56
C ASP A 179 -14.45 -5.87 8.62
N LYS A 180 -15.46 -5.19 8.07
CA LYS A 180 -16.50 -5.76 7.20
C LYS A 180 -16.44 -5.14 5.81
N CYS A 181 -16.46 -6.00 4.79
CA CYS A 181 -16.65 -5.58 3.40
C CYS A 181 -18.11 -5.18 3.15
N ILE A 182 -18.34 -4.07 2.46
CA ILE A 182 -19.66 -3.62 2.03
C ILE A 182 -19.79 -3.85 0.54
N SER A 183 -20.63 -4.79 0.13
CA SER A 183 -20.79 -5.15 -1.28
C SER A 183 -21.83 -4.30 -2.00
N TYR A 184 -21.63 -4.09 -3.29
CA TYR A 184 -22.63 -3.54 -4.21
C TYR A 184 -23.62 -4.63 -4.67
N THR A 185 -24.83 -4.24 -5.08
CA THR A 185 -25.51 -4.97 -6.17
C THR A 185 -24.97 -4.47 -7.51
N TYR A 186 -25.11 -5.26 -8.58
CA TYR A 186 -24.60 -4.84 -9.89
C TYR A 186 -25.22 -3.52 -10.37
N ASP A 187 -26.52 -3.30 -10.12
CA ASP A 187 -27.20 -2.06 -10.49
C ASP A 187 -26.67 -0.85 -9.69
N GLU A 188 -26.40 -1.03 -8.39
CA GLU A 188 -25.78 0.00 -7.54
C GLU A 188 -24.35 0.34 -8.03
N TYR A 189 -23.60 -0.66 -8.48
CA TYR A 189 -22.28 -0.45 -9.07
C TYR A 189 -22.36 0.35 -10.38
N LEU A 190 -23.28 0.01 -11.28
CA LEU A 190 -23.47 0.75 -12.53
C LEU A 190 -23.91 2.20 -12.29
N GLU A 191 -24.78 2.43 -11.30
CA GLU A 191 -25.16 3.76 -10.86
C GLU A 191 -23.93 4.54 -10.35
N HIS A 192 -23.12 3.94 -9.48
CA HIS A 192 -21.91 4.58 -8.99
C HIS A 192 -20.90 4.86 -10.12
N LEU A 193 -20.70 3.93 -11.05
CA LEU A 193 -19.83 4.10 -12.21
C LEU A 193 -20.26 5.30 -13.06
N SER A 194 -21.57 5.48 -13.27
CA SER A 194 -22.10 6.65 -13.96
C SER A 194 -21.77 7.94 -13.22
N LEU A 195 -21.96 7.96 -11.89
CA LEU A 195 -21.64 9.12 -11.05
C LEU A 195 -20.13 9.44 -11.07
N THR A 196 -19.27 8.43 -11.06
CA THR A 196 -17.82 8.60 -11.20
C THR A 196 -17.46 9.23 -12.55
N LYS A 197 -18.07 8.78 -13.65
CA LYS A 197 -17.90 9.37 -14.99
C LYS A 197 -18.34 10.82 -15.03
N ASP A 198 -19.49 11.14 -14.43
CA ASP A 198 -20.01 12.50 -14.39
C ASP A 198 -19.18 13.42 -13.51
N PHE A 199 -18.62 12.90 -12.41
CA PHE A 199 -17.66 13.64 -11.60
C PHE A 199 -16.42 14.00 -12.41
N ALA A 200 -15.89 13.08 -13.22
CA ALA A 200 -14.74 13.36 -14.08
C ALA A 200 -15.03 14.43 -15.14
N LYS A 201 -16.19 14.37 -15.80
CA LYS A 201 -16.59 15.41 -16.77
C LYS A 201 -16.69 16.81 -16.14
N LYS A 202 -17.04 16.90 -14.86
CA LYS A 202 -17.23 18.18 -14.15
C LYS A 202 -15.95 18.74 -13.54
N ASN A 203 -14.87 17.97 -13.47
CA ASN A 203 -13.64 18.34 -12.78
C ASN A 203 -12.42 18.14 -13.68
N ASN A 204 -11.91 19.22 -14.29
CA ASN A 204 -10.83 19.16 -15.28
C ASN A 204 -9.52 18.52 -14.78
N ASN A 205 -9.26 18.53 -13.46
CA ASN A 205 -8.06 17.96 -12.86
C ASN A 205 -8.26 16.50 -12.39
N TYR A 206 -9.42 15.90 -12.62
CA TYR A 206 -9.72 14.51 -12.27
C TYR A 206 -10.01 13.70 -13.53
N ASN A 207 -9.14 12.73 -13.80
CA ASN A 207 -9.22 11.88 -14.98
C ASN A 207 -9.48 10.44 -14.58
N ILE A 208 -10.33 9.76 -15.35
CA ILE A 208 -10.53 8.32 -15.25
C ILE A 208 -9.96 7.64 -16.50
N ASN A 209 -9.27 6.53 -16.28
CA ASN A 209 -8.66 5.70 -17.29
C ASN A 209 -9.15 4.27 -17.07
N TYR A 210 -9.45 3.57 -18.16
CA TYR A 210 -9.94 2.19 -18.06
C TYR A 210 -8.78 1.22 -18.23
N GLN A 211 -8.67 0.29 -17.29
CA GLN A 211 -7.75 -0.83 -17.41
C GLN A 211 -8.42 -1.93 -18.24
N THR A 212 -7.67 -2.48 -19.18
CA THR A 212 -8.09 -3.66 -19.94
C THR A 212 -7.97 -4.92 -19.08
N ASP A 213 -6.98 -4.93 -18.18
CA ASP A 213 -6.59 -6.12 -17.45
C ASP A 213 -6.94 -6.00 -15.96
N TYR A 214 -7.40 -7.13 -15.42
CA TYR A 214 -7.87 -7.27 -14.06
C TYR A 214 -6.72 -7.71 -13.13
N ILE A 215 -5.83 -6.78 -12.81
CA ILE A 215 -4.54 -7.14 -12.17
C ILE A 215 -4.68 -7.35 -10.65
N PHE A 216 -5.43 -6.50 -9.94
CA PHE A 216 -5.60 -6.60 -8.49
C PHE A 216 -7.03 -6.35 -8.06
N THR A 217 -7.65 -7.34 -7.43
CA THR A 217 -9.07 -7.31 -7.03
C THR A 217 -9.28 -6.69 -5.65
N ASN A 218 -8.22 -6.73 -4.84
CA ASN A 218 -8.20 -6.40 -3.43
C ASN A 218 -7.02 -5.50 -3.06
N ILE A 219 -6.27 -4.97 -4.02
CA ILE A 219 -5.16 -4.04 -3.77
C ILE A 219 -5.39 -2.76 -4.56
N SER A 220 -5.35 -1.63 -3.85
CA SER A 220 -5.29 -0.31 -4.46
C SER A 220 -3.89 0.27 -4.32
N ILE A 221 -3.42 0.94 -5.37
CA ILE A 221 -2.11 1.58 -5.43
C ILE A 221 -2.35 3.06 -5.60
N ASN A 222 -1.86 3.89 -4.68
CA ASN A 222 -1.92 5.33 -4.79
C ASN A 222 -0.51 5.91 -4.85
N ILE A 223 -0.17 6.52 -5.97
CA ILE A 223 1.16 7.02 -6.25
C ILE A 223 1.11 8.55 -6.24
N LEU A 224 1.90 9.14 -5.35
CA LEU A 224 2.27 10.54 -5.45
C LEU A 224 3.59 10.64 -6.20
N ILE A 225 3.53 11.13 -7.44
CA ILE A 225 4.63 11.02 -8.42
C ILE A 225 5.95 11.58 -7.84
N ASN A 226 7.03 10.82 -8.01
CA ASN A 226 8.39 11.11 -7.52
C ASN A 226 8.54 11.23 -6.00
N LYS A 227 7.53 10.82 -5.20
CA LYS A 227 7.54 10.96 -3.74
C LYS A 227 7.36 9.64 -3.02
N TYR A 228 6.19 9.02 -3.17
CA TYR A 228 5.89 7.77 -2.49
C TYR A 228 4.72 7.03 -3.12
N VAL A 229 4.62 5.76 -2.74
CA VAL A 229 3.51 4.87 -3.08
C VAL A 229 2.82 4.42 -1.79
N ILE A 230 1.49 4.45 -1.80
CA ILE A 230 0.64 3.81 -0.80
C ILE A 230 0.05 2.57 -1.45
N LEU A 231 0.35 1.39 -0.91
CA LEU A 231 -0.31 0.13 -1.28
C LEU A 231 -1.32 -0.20 -0.19
N SER A 232 -2.57 -0.40 -0.56
CA SER A 232 -3.67 -0.68 0.35
C SER A 232 -4.28 -2.03 0.02
N LYS A 233 -4.37 -2.94 0.98
CA LYS A 233 -5.13 -4.18 0.84
C LYS A 233 -6.57 -3.97 1.35
N ASN A 234 -7.51 -4.04 0.43
CA ASN A 234 -8.92 -3.66 0.60
C ASN A 234 -9.81 -4.78 1.18
N SER A 235 -9.23 -5.67 1.99
CA SER A 235 -9.95 -6.78 2.65
C SER A 235 -9.29 -7.15 3.98
N ASN A 236 -10.06 -7.68 4.92
CA ASN A 236 -9.55 -8.07 6.26
C ASN A 236 -8.41 -9.12 6.16
N PRO A 237 -7.25 -8.92 6.81
CA PRO A 237 -6.83 -7.71 7.51
C PRO A 237 -6.44 -6.61 6.54
N ASN A 238 -6.96 -5.43 6.81
CA ASN A 238 -6.70 -4.21 6.07
C ASN A 238 -5.37 -3.62 6.53
N ILE A 239 -4.51 -3.32 5.57
CA ILE A 239 -3.14 -2.90 5.80
C ILE A 239 -2.70 -1.93 4.71
N HIS A 240 -1.95 -0.92 5.10
CA HIS A 240 -1.35 0.05 4.19
C HIS A 240 0.17 0.04 4.28
N PHE A 241 0.83 0.08 3.14
CA PHE A 241 2.28 0.21 3.02
C PHE A 241 2.62 1.54 2.37
N VAL A 242 3.37 2.40 3.07
CA VAL A 242 3.87 3.66 2.52
C VAL A 242 5.34 3.51 2.17
N ILE A 243 5.64 3.41 0.88
CA ILE A 243 6.97 3.17 0.34
C ILE A 243 7.58 4.48 -0.16
N ARG A 244 8.76 4.85 0.36
CA ARG A 244 9.48 6.09 -0.02
C ARG A 244 10.81 5.86 -0.72
N HIS A 245 11.27 4.62 -0.80
CA HIS A 245 12.52 4.30 -1.46
C HIS A 245 12.42 4.57 -2.96
N SER A 246 13.25 5.49 -3.49
CA SER A 246 13.14 6.00 -4.87
C SER A 246 13.10 4.88 -5.91
N LYS A 247 14.00 3.89 -5.85
CA LYS A 247 13.98 2.77 -6.81
C LYS A 247 12.67 1.97 -6.79
N LEU A 248 12.04 1.79 -5.62
CA LEU A 248 10.78 1.07 -5.51
C LEU A 248 9.62 1.93 -6.02
N VAL A 249 9.61 3.21 -5.67
CA VAL A 249 8.63 4.18 -6.18
C VAL A 249 8.67 4.21 -7.71
N THR A 250 9.86 4.39 -8.30
CA THR A 250 10.06 4.39 -9.75
C THR A 250 9.67 3.06 -10.40
N ALA A 251 9.97 1.93 -9.76
CA ALA A 251 9.58 0.61 -10.28
C ALA A 251 8.06 0.43 -10.30
N ILE A 252 7.34 0.92 -9.28
CA ILE A 252 5.87 0.84 -9.21
C ILE A 252 5.21 1.85 -10.16
N GLU A 253 5.75 3.07 -10.26
CA GLU A 253 5.27 4.12 -11.17
C GLU A 253 5.25 3.67 -12.63
N ASN A 254 6.32 2.98 -13.03
CA ASN A 254 6.54 2.45 -14.37
C ASN A 254 6.06 1.01 -14.52
N PHE A 255 5.39 0.44 -13.51
CA PHE A 255 4.93 -0.94 -13.58
C PHE A 255 3.90 -1.10 -14.69
N THR A 256 4.22 -1.97 -15.62
CA THR A 256 3.29 -2.53 -16.61
C THR A 256 3.19 -4.03 -16.31
N PRO A 257 1.97 -4.59 -16.12
CA PRO A 257 1.82 -6.02 -15.91
C PRO A 257 2.41 -6.79 -17.10
N LEU A 258 3.34 -7.70 -16.83
CA LEU A 258 4.03 -8.51 -17.84
C LEU A 258 3.31 -9.84 -18.12
N VAL A 259 2.39 -10.26 -17.23
CA VAL A 259 1.73 -11.56 -17.29
C VAL A 259 0.22 -11.35 -17.12
N LYS A 260 -0.51 -12.01 -18.02
CA LYS A 260 -1.96 -12.11 -18.07
C LYS A 260 -2.29 -13.44 -17.39
N ASP A 261 -3.06 -13.40 -16.30
CA ASP A 261 -3.69 -14.62 -15.78
C ASP A 261 -4.94 -14.96 -16.61
#